data_AF-A0A4U7BBJ8-F1
#
_entry.id   AF-A0A4U7BBJ8-F1
#
_cell.length_a   1.000
_cell.length_b   1.000
_cell.length_c   1.000
_cell.angle_alpha   90.00
_cell.angle_beta   90.00
_cell.angle_gamma   90.00
#
_symmetry.space_group_name_H-M   'P 1'
#
loop_
_entity.id
_entity.type
_entity.pdbx_description
1 polymer ?
#
loop_
_entity_poly.entity_id
_entity_poly.type
_entity_poly.pdbx_seq_one_letter_code
_entity_poly.pdbx_strand_id
1 'polypeptide(L)'
;MKKFLFNINEENLAFITNISKKTKTPKSKVVNKIISIFINNDKENTPNKVLHYKQELYQAKTKQVKIFFTQNEYDFIKESAKKNGYSFLTQEVRYRIFNSIYNDKFSNSIELRQFILTKTSLNQMGRNINELNKILKQRSAVKVNIKNLEDTLQNIIYKIDQLTQNINTLVDKSEDKIK
;
A
#
# COMPACT_ATOMS: atom_id res chain seq x y z
N MET A 1 -2.80 -16.53 7.42
CA MET A 1 -2.75 -17.41 6.23
C MET A 1 -3.37 -16.68 5.03
N LYS A 2 -2.57 -16.27 4.02
CA LYS A 2 -3.14 -15.83 2.74
C LYS A 2 -3.66 -17.07 2.03
N LYS A 3 -4.98 -17.19 1.93
CA LYS A 3 -5.62 -18.25 1.16
C LYS A 3 -5.65 -17.79 -0.28
N PHE A 4 -5.02 -18.55 -1.16
CA PHE A 4 -5.05 -18.31 -2.58
C PHE A 4 -5.97 -19.33 -3.21
N LEU A 5 -7.09 -18.85 -3.76
CA LEU A 5 -7.97 -19.65 -4.60
C LEU A 5 -7.54 -19.40 -6.04
N PHE A 6 -7.28 -20.48 -6.77
CA PHE A 6 -6.99 -20.42 -8.20
C PHE A 6 -7.76 -21.53 -8.89
N ASN A 7 -8.19 -21.25 -10.11
CA ASN A 7 -8.82 -22.25 -10.95
C ASN A 7 -7.74 -23.09 -11.61
N ILE A 8 -7.93 -24.40 -11.59
CA ILE A 8 -7.04 -25.38 -12.22
C ILE A 8 -7.91 -26.35 -13.02
N ASN A 9 -7.43 -26.76 -14.19
CA ASN A 9 -8.13 -27.78 -14.99
C ASN A 9 -8.12 -29.15 -14.29
N GLU A 10 -9.02 -30.02 -14.70
CA GLU A 10 -9.20 -31.34 -14.09
C GLU A 10 -7.95 -32.23 -14.22
N GLU A 11 -7.26 -32.16 -15.37
CA GLU A 11 -6.04 -32.92 -15.63
C GLU A 11 -4.91 -32.56 -14.64
N ASN A 12 -4.64 -31.27 -14.42
CA ASN A 12 -3.60 -30.85 -13.49
C ASN A 12 -4.02 -31.10 -12.03
N LEU A 13 -5.32 -31.05 -11.72
CA LEU A 13 -5.83 -31.44 -10.40
C LEU A 13 -5.62 -32.94 -10.14
N ALA A 14 -5.85 -33.77 -11.16
CA ALA A 14 -5.62 -35.22 -11.09
C ALA A 14 -4.14 -35.52 -10.88
N PHE A 15 -3.24 -34.81 -11.58
CA PHE A 15 -1.79 -34.91 -11.41
C PHE A 15 -1.35 -34.60 -9.97
N ILE A 16 -1.76 -33.45 -9.40
CA ILE A 16 -1.45 -33.08 -8.02
C ILE A 16 -2.02 -34.09 -7.02
N THR A 17 -3.22 -34.61 -7.30
CA THR A 17 -3.87 -35.62 -6.44
C THR A 17 -3.11 -36.94 -6.46
N ASN A 18 -2.60 -37.36 -7.61
CA ASN A 18 -1.81 -38.58 -7.76
C ASN A 18 -0.49 -38.47 -6.97
N ILE A 19 0.22 -37.35 -7.10
CA ILE A 19 1.45 -37.08 -6.33
C ILE A 19 1.16 -37.07 -4.83
N SER A 20 0.07 -36.42 -4.41
CA SER A 20 -0.35 -36.37 -3.00
C SER A 20 -0.59 -37.76 -2.43
N LYS A 21 -1.27 -38.64 -3.19
CA LYS A 21 -1.50 -40.04 -2.80
C LYS A 21 -0.20 -40.84 -2.73
N LYS A 22 0.65 -40.77 -3.76
CA LYS A 22 1.93 -41.51 -3.82
C LYS A 22 2.90 -41.12 -2.71
N THR A 23 2.95 -39.83 -2.37
CA THR A 23 3.91 -39.27 -1.39
C THR A 23 3.34 -39.15 0.03
N LYS A 24 2.08 -39.59 0.26
CA LYS A 24 1.32 -39.38 1.52
C LYS A 24 1.41 -37.93 2.05
N THR A 25 1.51 -36.97 1.14
CA THR A 25 1.76 -35.57 1.46
C THR A 25 0.54 -34.74 1.07
N PRO A 26 0.05 -33.82 1.93
CA PRO A 26 -1.09 -32.97 1.61
C PRO A 26 -0.88 -32.18 0.30
N LYS A 27 -1.93 -32.05 -0.52
CA LYS A 27 -1.89 -31.31 -1.80
C LYS A 27 -1.27 -29.91 -1.67
N SER A 28 -1.54 -29.20 -0.57
CA SER A 28 -0.95 -27.89 -0.28
C SER A 28 0.58 -27.92 -0.15
N LYS A 29 1.14 -28.95 0.47
CA LYS A 29 2.60 -29.13 0.55
C LYS A 29 3.20 -29.49 -0.80
N VAL A 30 2.47 -30.26 -1.63
CA VAL A 30 2.90 -30.59 -3.00
C VAL A 30 3.00 -29.31 -3.83
N VAL A 31 1.96 -28.48 -3.83
CA VAL A 31 1.95 -27.19 -4.55
C VAL A 31 3.07 -26.27 -4.04
N ASN A 32 3.24 -26.15 -2.72
CA ASN A 32 4.33 -25.34 -2.16
C ASN A 32 5.71 -25.86 -2.57
N LYS A 33 5.90 -27.18 -2.68
CA LYS A 33 7.16 -27.77 -3.11
C LYS A 33 7.44 -27.45 -4.59
N ILE A 34 6.42 -27.53 -5.45
CA ILE A 34 6.54 -27.15 -6.86
C ILE A 34 6.96 -25.67 -6.97
N ILE A 35 6.31 -24.78 -6.23
CA ILE A 35 6.66 -23.36 -6.20
C ILE A 35 8.09 -23.15 -5.70
N SER A 36 8.51 -23.88 -4.66
CA SER A 36 9.88 -23.76 -4.14
C SER A 36 10.94 -24.24 -5.14
N ILE A 37 10.63 -25.27 -5.94
CA ILE A 37 11.53 -25.76 -7.00
C ILE A 37 11.65 -24.69 -8.10
N PHE A 38 10.52 -24.11 -8.52
CA PHE A 38 10.52 -23.02 -9.51
C PHE A 38 11.37 -21.83 -9.05
N ILE A 39 11.18 -21.37 -7.80
CA ILE A 39 11.94 -20.24 -7.23
C ILE A 39 13.44 -20.53 -7.15
N ASN A 40 13.83 -21.78 -6.85
CA ASN A 40 15.24 -22.16 -6.73
C ASN A 40 15.89 -22.38 -8.10
N ASN A 41 15.13 -22.76 -9.13
CA ASN A 41 15.64 -22.92 -10.50
C ASN A 41 15.85 -21.58 -11.21
N ASP A 42 15.10 -20.53 -10.84
CA ASP A 42 15.21 -19.18 -11.42
C ASP A 42 16.39 -18.36 -10.86
N LYS A 43 17.09 -18.87 -9.85
CA LYS A 43 18.20 -18.16 -9.18
C LYS A 43 19.41 -19.06 -9.00
N GLU A 44 20.32 -19.00 -9.95
CA GLU A 44 21.72 -19.34 -9.69
C GLU A 44 22.18 -18.53 -8.46
N ASN A 45 22.58 -19.22 -7.38
CA ASN A 45 23.17 -18.65 -6.15
C ASN A 45 22.24 -18.10 -5.05
N THR A 46 21.17 -18.79 -4.66
CA THR A 46 20.68 -18.65 -3.27
C THR A 46 20.54 -20.00 -2.56
N PRO A 47 21.03 -20.14 -1.32
CA PRO A 47 21.00 -21.42 -0.59
C PRO A 47 19.56 -21.85 -0.36
N ASN A 48 19.21 -23.04 -0.84
CA ASN A 48 18.00 -23.83 -0.61
C ASN A 48 16.96 -23.15 0.31
N LYS A 49 16.18 -22.19 -0.21
CA LYS A 49 15.00 -21.68 0.50
C LYS A 49 13.90 -22.71 0.41
N VAL A 50 13.95 -23.71 1.30
CA VAL A 50 12.79 -24.56 1.55
C VAL A 50 11.73 -23.68 2.21
N LEU A 51 10.63 -23.42 1.50
CA LEU A 51 9.50 -22.65 2.00
C LEU A 51 8.83 -23.39 3.18
N HIS A 52 9.33 -23.18 4.39
CA HIS A 52 8.75 -23.71 5.62
C HIS A 52 7.63 -22.77 6.10
N TYR A 53 6.47 -22.85 5.45
CA TYR A 53 5.29 -22.04 5.81
C TYR A 53 4.91 -22.10 7.30
N LYS A 54 5.23 -23.21 7.99
CA LYS A 54 5.00 -23.35 9.44
C LYS A 54 5.97 -22.51 10.27
N GLN A 55 7.23 -22.35 9.87
CA GLN A 55 8.21 -21.57 10.63
C GLN A 55 7.92 -20.06 10.53
N GLU A 56 7.52 -19.57 9.36
CA GLU A 56 7.09 -18.17 9.18
C GLU A 56 5.77 -17.86 9.90
N LEU A 57 4.86 -18.83 10.03
CA LEU A 57 3.61 -18.68 10.81
C LEU A 57 3.84 -18.41 12.29
N TYR A 58 4.89 -18.99 12.89
CA TYR A 58 5.20 -18.75 14.31
C TYR A 58 5.84 -17.37 14.54
N GLN A 59 6.49 -16.80 13.53
CA GLN A 59 7.10 -15.47 13.62
C GLN A 59 6.09 -14.35 13.32
N ALA A 60 5.13 -14.58 12.42
CA ALA A 60 4.09 -13.61 12.09
C ALA A 60 2.87 -13.75 13.03
N LYS A 61 2.80 -12.90 14.07
CA LYS A 61 1.64 -12.78 15.00
C LYS A 61 0.37 -12.21 14.33
N THR A 62 -0.10 -12.82 13.24
CA THR A 62 -1.28 -12.38 12.51
C THR A 62 -2.53 -13.11 13.02
N LYS A 63 -3.49 -12.36 13.58
CA LYS A 63 -4.82 -12.89 13.95
C LYS A 63 -5.82 -12.66 12.82
N GLN A 64 -6.69 -13.62 12.58
CA GLN A 64 -7.78 -13.50 11.60
C GLN A 64 -9.10 -13.26 12.34
N VAL A 65 -9.84 -12.24 11.93
CA VAL A 65 -11.18 -11.94 12.45
C VAL A 65 -12.20 -12.29 11.37
N LYS A 66 -13.20 -13.09 11.73
CA LYS A 66 -14.37 -13.37 10.88
C LYS A 66 -15.51 -12.48 11.34
N ILE A 67 -16.16 -11.84 10.38
CA ILE A 67 -17.30 -10.95 10.62
C ILE A 67 -18.44 -11.47 9.75
N PHE A 68 -19.63 -11.56 10.33
CA PHE A 68 -20.84 -11.95 9.64
C PHE A 68 -21.72 -10.71 9.47
N PHE A 69 -22.35 -10.59 8.32
CA PHE A 69 -23.25 -9.51 7.99
C PHE A 69 -24.59 -10.10 7.53
N THR A 70 -25.67 -9.43 7.86
CA THR A 70 -26.95 -9.59 7.17
C THR A 70 -26.83 -9.03 5.75
N GLN A 71 -27.76 -9.40 4.86
CA GLN A 71 -27.73 -8.93 3.46
C GLN A 71 -27.79 -7.40 3.37
N ASN A 72 -28.65 -6.77 4.18
CA ASN A 72 -28.80 -5.31 4.20
C ASN A 72 -27.51 -4.60 4.64
N GLU A 73 -26.83 -5.12 5.67
CA GLU A 73 -25.54 -4.59 6.12
C GLU A 73 -24.46 -4.76 5.05
N TYR A 74 -24.45 -5.91 4.38
CA TYR A 74 -23.51 -6.17 3.30
C TYR A 74 -23.69 -5.16 2.16
N ASP A 75 -24.92 -4.92 1.73
CA ASP A 75 -25.22 -3.98 0.64
C ASP A 75 -24.89 -2.54 1.01
N PHE A 76 -25.17 -2.15 2.26
CA PHE A 76 -24.76 -0.84 2.79
C PHE A 76 -23.24 -0.66 2.75
N ILE A 77 -22.48 -1.63 3.23
CA ILE A 77 -21.00 -1.56 3.24
C ILE A 77 -20.47 -1.55 1.81
N LYS A 78 -21.08 -2.30 0.89
CA LYS A 78 -20.68 -2.36 -0.51
C LYS A 78 -20.86 -1.02 -1.22
N GLU A 79 -21.99 -0.35 -1.01
CA GLU A 79 -22.22 0.98 -1.56
C GLU A 79 -21.29 2.02 -0.92
N SER A 80 -21.04 1.92 0.38
CA SER A 80 -20.07 2.79 1.05
C SER A 80 -18.64 2.60 0.52
N ALA A 81 -18.22 1.36 0.28
CA ALA A 81 -16.90 1.05 -0.26
C ALA A 81 -16.69 1.73 -1.62
N LYS A 82 -17.70 1.70 -2.50
CA LYS A 82 -17.66 2.41 -3.78
C LYS A 82 -17.53 3.92 -3.60
N LYS A 83 -18.34 4.51 -2.72
CA LYS A 83 -18.30 5.96 -2.42
C LYS A 83 -16.94 6.40 -1.89
N ASN A 84 -16.29 5.56 -1.10
CA ASN A 84 -14.96 5.81 -0.54
C ASN A 84 -13.79 5.43 -1.47
N GLY A 85 -14.08 4.94 -2.69
CA GLY A 85 -13.08 4.59 -3.70
C GLY A 85 -12.31 3.30 -3.42
N TYR A 86 -12.89 2.37 -2.66
CA TYR A 86 -12.30 1.07 -2.37
C TYR A 86 -12.72 0.00 -3.37
N SER A 87 -11.76 -0.82 -3.81
CA SER A 87 -12.03 -1.96 -4.71
C SER A 87 -12.58 -3.17 -3.97
N PHE A 88 -12.35 -3.27 -2.65
CA PHE A 88 -12.73 -4.42 -1.85
C PHE A 88 -13.52 -4.01 -0.61
N LEU A 89 -14.62 -4.73 -0.32
CA LEU A 89 -15.43 -4.55 0.88
C LEU A 89 -14.61 -4.61 2.17
N THR A 90 -13.61 -5.49 2.21
CA THR A 90 -12.73 -5.67 3.38
C THR A 90 -11.92 -4.43 3.71
N GLN A 91 -11.61 -3.57 2.73
CA GLN A 91 -10.95 -2.29 2.96
C GLN A 91 -11.87 -1.32 3.69
N GLU A 92 -13.13 -1.24 3.27
CA GLU A 92 -14.15 -0.40 3.92
C GLU A 92 -14.45 -0.86 5.34
N VAL A 93 -14.58 -2.17 5.56
CA VAL A 93 -14.78 -2.74 6.90
C VAL A 93 -13.61 -2.39 7.82
N ARG A 94 -12.37 -2.55 7.32
CA ARG A 94 -11.16 -2.21 8.07
C ARG A 94 -11.09 -0.71 8.39
N TYR A 95 -11.36 0.14 7.39
CA TYR A 95 -11.42 1.59 7.53
C TYR A 95 -12.40 1.99 8.64
N ARG A 96 -13.62 1.47 8.62
CA ARG A 96 -14.63 1.75 9.65
C ARG A 96 -14.21 1.29 11.04
N ILE A 97 -13.74 0.05 11.16
CA ILE A 97 -13.31 -0.50 12.45
C ILE A 97 -12.19 0.35 13.05
N PHE A 98 -11.16 0.65 12.27
CA PHE A 98 -10.03 1.44 12.76
C PHE A 98 -10.43 2.89 13.08
N ASN A 99 -11.30 3.50 12.27
CA ASN A 99 -11.85 4.81 12.58
C ASN A 99 -12.78 4.84 13.78
N SER A 100 -13.33 3.70 14.22
CA SER A 100 -14.09 3.62 15.46
C SER A 100 -13.21 3.39 16.69
N ILE A 101 -12.07 2.71 16.53
CA ILE A 101 -11.16 2.36 17.64
C ILE A 101 -10.18 3.49 17.95
N TYR A 102 -9.65 4.15 16.93
CA TYR A 102 -8.60 5.14 17.10
C TYR A 102 -9.18 6.57 17.10
N ASN A 103 -8.63 7.42 17.97
CA ASN A 103 -8.95 8.85 18.01
C ASN A 103 -8.45 9.56 16.75
N ASP A 104 -7.23 9.24 16.30
CA ASP A 104 -6.69 9.67 15.02
C ASP A 104 -7.42 8.95 13.88
N LYS A 105 -8.19 9.71 13.10
CA LYS A 105 -8.94 9.18 11.97
C LYS A 105 -8.02 8.89 10.77
N PHE A 106 -8.26 7.74 10.17
CA PHE A 106 -7.73 7.28 8.90
C PHE A 106 -8.47 7.91 7.75
N SER A 107 -7.74 8.13 6.66
CA SER A 107 -8.28 8.65 5.42
C SER A 107 -8.78 7.53 4.51
N ASN A 108 -9.82 7.81 3.75
CA ASN A 108 -10.34 6.87 2.75
C ASN A 108 -9.47 6.84 1.47
N SER A 109 -9.76 5.93 0.53
CA SER A 109 -8.95 5.77 -0.69
C SER A 109 -8.95 7.03 -1.57
N ILE A 110 -10.07 7.75 -1.63
CA ILE A 110 -10.18 9.00 -2.38
C ILE A 110 -9.34 10.10 -1.72
N GLU A 111 -9.48 10.28 -0.41
CA GLU A 111 -8.71 11.25 0.37
C GLU A 111 -7.21 10.99 0.26
N LEU A 112 -6.77 9.74 0.40
CA LEU A 112 -5.37 9.36 0.21
C LEU A 112 -4.87 9.71 -1.19
N ARG A 113 -5.67 9.45 -2.22
CA ARG A 113 -5.32 9.83 -3.59
C ARG A 113 -5.20 11.34 -3.75
N GLN A 114 -6.12 12.10 -3.16
CA GLN A 114 -6.06 13.56 -3.18
C GLN A 114 -4.80 14.07 -2.48
N PHE A 115 -4.45 13.52 -1.31
CA PHE A 115 -3.21 13.88 -0.63
C PHE A 115 -1.96 13.61 -1.46
N ILE A 116 -1.89 12.47 -2.15
CA ILE A 116 -0.78 12.14 -3.06
C ILE A 116 -0.70 13.15 -4.23
N LEU A 117 -1.85 13.53 -4.80
CA LEU A 117 -1.91 14.52 -5.87
C LEU A 117 -1.48 15.90 -5.36
N THR A 118 -2.00 16.35 -4.22
CA THR A 118 -1.62 17.61 -3.58
C THR A 118 -0.12 17.65 -3.30
N LYS A 119 0.45 16.57 -2.75
CA LYS A 119 1.90 16.44 -2.55
C LYS A 119 2.68 16.61 -3.86
N THR A 120 2.22 15.97 -4.93
CA THR A 120 2.87 16.09 -6.25
C THR A 120 2.82 17.53 -6.75
N SER A 121 1.67 18.20 -6.65
CA SER A 121 1.51 19.60 -7.04
C SER A 121 2.36 20.55 -6.20
N LEU A 122 2.45 20.32 -4.89
CA LEU A 122 3.30 21.08 -3.96
C LEU A 122 4.79 20.96 -4.33
N ASN A 123 5.26 19.74 -4.60
CA ASN A 123 6.63 19.51 -5.06
C ASN A 123 6.93 20.23 -6.38
N GLN A 124 5.98 20.23 -7.31
CA GLN A 124 6.13 20.95 -8.58
C GLN A 124 6.20 22.46 -8.35
N MET A 125 5.35 23.00 -7.48
CA MET A 125 5.36 24.42 -7.11
C MET A 125 6.69 24.83 -6.49
N GLY A 126 7.25 24.01 -5.58
CA GLY A 126 8.57 24.24 -5.00
C GLY A 126 9.69 24.26 -6.04
N ARG A 127 9.66 23.38 -7.04
CA ARG A 127 10.62 23.39 -8.17
C ARG A 127 10.51 24.66 -9.00
N ASN A 128 9.29 25.05 -9.37
CA ASN A 128 9.04 26.26 -10.15
C ASN A 128 9.53 27.53 -9.42
N ILE A 129 9.29 27.61 -8.11
CA ILE A 129 9.77 28.73 -7.27
C ILE A 129 11.30 28.75 -7.22
N ASN A 130 11.94 27.60 -7.08
CA ASN A 130 13.40 27.50 -7.11
C ASN A 130 13.98 27.94 -8.45
N GLU A 131 13.35 27.59 -9.58
CA GLU A 131 13.75 28.05 -10.91
C GLU A 131 13.59 29.56 -11.06
N LEU A 132 12.46 30.12 -10.62
CA LEU A 132 12.26 31.58 -10.60
C LEU A 132 13.35 32.28 -9.79
N ASN A 133 13.70 31.76 -8.61
CA ASN A 133 14.78 32.30 -7.79
C ASN A 133 16.14 32.28 -8.51
N LYS A 134 16.46 31.18 -9.23
CA LYS A 134 17.69 31.12 -10.05
C LYS A 134 17.69 32.16 -11.18
N ILE A 135 16.57 32.34 -11.87
CA ILE A 135 16.44 33.33 -12.95
C ILE A 135 16.60 34.75 -12.40
N LEU A 136 16.00 35.05 -11.25
CA LEU A 136 16.11 36.35 -10.59
C LEU A 136 17.55 36.67 -10.17
N LYS A 137 18.28 35.68 -9.64
CA LYS A 137 19.70 35.82 -9.31
C LYS A 137 20.59 36.07 -10.53
N GLN A 138 20.26 35.49 -11.68
CA GLN A 138 21.02 35.65 -12.92
C GLN A 138 20.75 36.99 -13.63
N ARG A 139 19.56 37.57 -13.44
CA ARG A 139 19.20 38.86 -14.06
C ARG A 139 19.40 40.00 -13.05
N SER A 140 20.61 40.56 -13.03
CA SER A 140 21.00 41.77 -12.27
C SER A 140 20.21 43.06 -12.63
N ALA A 141 19.20 42.98 -13.50
CA ALA A 141 18.56 44.13 -14.14
C ALA A 141 17.18 44.52 -13.57
N VAL A 142 16.58 43.73 -12.67
CA VAL A 142 15.24 44.02 -12.15
C VAL A 142 15.35 44.79 -10.83
N LYS A 143 15.02 46.10 -10.83
CA LYS A 143 14.86 46.96 -9.63
C LYS A 143 13.66 46.55 -8.76
N VAL A 144 13.46 45.27 -8.54
CA VAL A 144 12.54 44.76 -7.51
C VAL A 144 13.37 44.62 -6.23
N ASN A 145 12.75 44.75 -5.06
CA ASN A 145 13.43 44.47 -3.79
C ASN A 145 13.74 42.95 -3.73
N ILE A 146 14.84 42.57 -4.39
CA ILE A 146 15.25 41.18 -4.63
C ILE A 146 15.34 40.42 -3.31
N LYS A 147 15.81 41.07 -2.24
CA LYS A 147 15.93 40.47 -0.91
C LYS A 147 14.56 40.10 -0.32
N ASN A 148 13.59 41.02 -0.35
CA ASN A 148 12.22 40.72 0.11
C ASN A 148 11.54 39.64 -0.76
N LEU A 149 11.83 39.62 -2.06
CA LEU A 149 11.28 38.61 -2.97
C LEU A 149 11.91 37.24 -2.70
N GLU A 150 13.22 37.17 -2.51
CA GLU A 150 13.95 35.95 -2.12
C GLU A 150 13.44 35.41 -0.79
N ASP A 151 13.28 36.26 0.23
CA ASP A 151 12.77 35.88 1.55
C ASP A 151 11.33 35.36 1.46
N THR A 152 10.49 35.99 0.63
CA THR A 152 9.11 35.56 0.41
C THR A 152 9.07 34.19 -0.29
N LEU A 153 9.89 34.00 -1.32
CA LEU A 153 9.97 32.72 -2.04
C LEU A 153 10.50 31.60 -1.14
N GLN A 154 11.52 31.88 -0.31
CA GLN A 154 12.02 30.94 0.69
C GLN A 154 10.96 30.56 1.72
N ASN A 155 10.18 31.53 2.21
CA ASN A 155 9.11 31.27 3.16
C ASN A 155 7.97 30.44 2.53
N ILE A 156 7.67 30.66 1.25
CA ILE A 156 6.72 29.82 0.50
C ILE A 156 7.27 28.39 0.34
N ILE A 157 8.53 28.22 -0.03
CA ILE A 157 9.18 26.89 -0.13
C ILE A 157 9.09 26.17 1.22
N TYR A 158 9.46 26.84 2.32
CA TYR A 158 9.40 26.26 3.66
C TYR A 158 7.99 25.80 4.05
N LYS A 159 6.96 26.60 3.76
CA LYS A 159 5.56 26.22 4.01
C LYS A 159 5.10 25.05 3.13
N ILE A 160 5.55 25.00 1.89
CA ILE A 160 5.29 23.87 0.98
C ILE A 160 5.93 22.58 1.52
N ASP A 161 7.15 22.67 2.03
CA ASP A 161 7.85 21.53 2.63
C ASP A 161 7.16 21.04 3.91
N GLN A 162 6.73 21.96 4.77
CA GLN A 162 5.94 21.65 5.97
C GLN A 162 4.61 20.96 5.62
N LEU A 163 3.88 21.49 4.64
CA LEU A 163 2.64 20.87 4.15
C LEU A 163 2.89 19.47 3.58
N THR A 164 4.00 19.30 2.85
CA THR A 164 4.40 18.00 2.29
C THR A 164 4.73 17.00 3.40
N GLN A 165 5.42 17.42 4.46
CA GLN A 165 5.71 16.57 5.63
C GLN A 165 4.43 16.18 6.39
N ASN A 166 3.50 17.12 6.56
CA ASN A 166 2.21 16.84 7.19
C ASN A 166 1.42 15.80 6.37
N ILE A 167 1.41 15.94 5.04
CA ILE A 167 0.81 14.96 4.14
C ILE A 167 1.49 13.59 4.26
N ASN A 168 2.82 13.54 4.27
CA ASN A 168 3.55 12.26 4.47
C ASN A 168 3.13 11.61 5.77
N THR A 169 3.07 12.38 6.86
CA THR A 169 2.64 11.87 8.17
C THR A 169 1.23 11.28 8.12
N LEU A 170 0.30 11.91 7.41
CA LEU A 170 -1.07 11.39 7.24
C LEU A 170 -1.12 10.10 6.42
N VAL A 171 -0.32 10.02 5.36
CA VAL A 171 -0.20 8.82 4.51
C VAL A 171 0.45 7.68 5.28
N ASP A 172 1.58 7.92 5.95
CA ASP A 172 2.34 6.92 6.71
C ASP A 172 1.50 6.37 7.88
N LYS A 173 0.81 7.24 8.62
CA LYS A 173 -0.15 6.81 9.66
C LYS A 173 -1.24 5.90 9.10
N SER A 174 -1.64 6.11 7.86
CA SER A 174 -2.63 5.30 7.18
C SER A 174 -2.05 3.96 6.71
N GLU A 175 -0.81 3.91 6.25
CA GLU A 175 -0.17 2.67 5.77
C GLU A 175 0.33 1.75 6.90
N ASP A 176 0.98 2.30 7.94
CA ASP A 176 1.65 1.50 8.97
C ASP A 176 0.69 0.74 9.89
N LYS A 177 -0.53 1.24 10.09
CA LYS A 177 -1.54 0.57 10.91
C LYS A 177 -2.42 -0.41 10.10
N ILE A 178 -2.22 -0.49 8.78
CA ILE A 178 -2.91 -1.40 7.86
C ILE A 178 -2.10 -2.69 7.60
N LYS A 179 -0.77 -2.67 7.79
CA LYS A 179 0.11 -3.85 7.70
C LYS A 179 -0.08 -4.81 8.88
#